data_AF-A0A853JTG5-F1
#
_entry.id   AF-A0A853JTG5-F1
#
_cell.length_a   1.000
_cell.length_b   1.000
_cell.length_c   1.000
_cell.angle_alpha   90.00
_cell.angle_beta   90.00
_cell.angle_gamma   90.00
#
_symmetry.space_group_name_H-M   'P 1'
#
loop_
_entity.id
_entity.type
_entity.pdbx_description
1 polymer ?
#
loop_
_entity_poly.entity_id
_entity_poly.type
_entity_poly.pdbx_seq_one_letter_code
_entity_poly.pdbx_strand_id
1 'polypeptide(L)' 'MGQTLTANTDPTDATATYQWKVADSAGGSYSDIPEATNKTLLLAAEQQGKFIKAEATGTGKFEGTKLSAATTAVAPQA' A
#
# COMPACT_ATOMS: atom_id res chain seq x y z
N MET A 1 14.68 9.54 -7.70
CA MET A 1 13.63 8.68 -8.29
C MET A 1 12.67 8.16 -7.21
N GLY A 2 11.36 8.06 -7.50
CA GLY A 2 10.29 7.69 -6.54
C GLY A 2 10.55 6.38 -5.81
N GLN A 3 10.12 6.29 -4.55
CA GLN A 3 10.14 5.01 -3.83
C GLN A 3 8.93 4.20 -4.30
N THR A 4 9.14 2.95 -4.74
CA THR A 4 8.06 2.09 -5.23
C THR A 4 7.80 0.99 -4.22
N LEU A 5 6.57 0.89 -3.75
CA LEU A 5 6.14 -0.19 -2.87
C LEU A 5 5.48 -1.29 -3.70
N THR A 6 5.68 -2.54 -3.29
CA THR A 6 5.09 -3.71 -3.95
C THR A 6 4.33 -4.54 -2.94
N ALA A 7 3.05 -4.75 -3.17
CA ALA A 7 2.22 -5.65 -2.38
C ALA A 7 2.48 -7.09 -2.83
N ASN A 8 2.99 -7.93 -1.93
CA ASN A 8 3.21 -9.35 -2.20
C ASN A 8 2.05 -10.15 -1.64
N THR A 9 1.41 -10.95 -2.49
CA THR A 9 0.40 -11.93 -2.11
C THR A 9 1.01 -13.33 -2.18
N ASP A 10 0.66 -14.16 -1.22
CA ASP A 10 0.97 -15.60 -1.22
C ASP A 10 -0.35 -16.37 -1.15
N PRO A 11 -0.68 -17.21 -2.15
CA PRO A 11 0.10 -17.49 -3.36
C PRO A 11 0.13 -16.30 -4.35
N THR A 12 1.20 -16.19 -5.15
CA THR A 12 1.41 -15.07 -6.09
C THR A 12 0.36 -14.98 -7.21
N ASP A 13 -0.32 -16.09 -7.50
CA ASP A 13 -1.44 -16.20 -8.46
C ASP A 13 -2.80 -15.83 -7.84
N ALA A 14 -2.84 -15.42 -6.57
CA ALA A 14 -4.08 -15.01 -5.95
C ALA A 14 -4.61 -13.71 -6.57
N THR A 15 -5.84 -13.77 -7.08
CA THR A 15 -6.57 -12.59 -7.55
C THR A 15 -7.01 -11.76 -6.35
N ALA A 16 -6.32 -10.66 -6.10
CA ALA A 16 -6.68 -9.69 -5.08
C ALA A 16 -6.71 -8.28 -5.67
N THR A 17 -7.67 -7.48 -5.22
CA THR A 17 -7.64 -6.04 -5.40
C THR A 17 -6.76 -5.43 -4.33
N TYR A 18 -5.98 -4.43 -4.70
CA TYR A 18 -5.14 -3.69 -3.77
C TYR A 18 -5.78 -2.32 -3.55
N GLN A 19 -5.64 -1.78 -2.35
CA GLN A 19 -5.93 -0.40 -2.05
C GLN A 19 -4.84 0.12 -1.14
N TRP A 20 -4.07 1.08 -1.65
CA TRP A 20 -3.04 1.70 -0.83
C TRP A 20 -3.63 2.84 -0.02
N LYS A 21 -3.15 2.95 1.21
CA LYS A 21 -3.56 3.98 2.17
C LYS A 21 -2.34 4.71 2.71
N VAL A 22 -2.49 6.00 2.98
CA VAL A 22 -1.45 6.88 3.54
C VAL A 22 -1.90 7.46 4.88
N ALA A 23 -0.98 7.60 5.82
CA ALA A 23 -1.18 8.27 7.09
C ALA A 23 0.03 9.13 7.44
N ASP A 24 -0.16 10.22 8.17
CA ASP A 24 0.96 11.05 8.65
C ASP A 24 1.74 10.37 9.81
N SER A 25 1.18 9.31 10.41
CA SER A 25 1.85 8.51 11.44
C SER A 25 1.56 7.02 11.32
N ALA A 26 2.47 6.17 11.80
CA ALA A 26 2.37 4.71 11.68
C ALA A 26 1.08 4.11 12.27
N GLY A 27 0.55 4.72 13.34
CA GLY A 27 -0.68 4.32 14.01
C GLY A 27 -1.85 5.29 13.82
N GLY A 28 -1.72 6.26 12.93
CA GLY A 28 -2.74 7.29 12.70
C GLY A 28 -3.88 6.81 11.83
N SER A 29 -4.74 7.76 11.44
CA SER A 29 -5.81 7.53 10.48
C SER A 29 -5.22 7.37 9.08
N TYR A 30 -5.46 6.22 8.47
CA TYR A 30 -5.04 5.91 7.10
C TYR A 30 -6.15 6.32 6.13
N SER A 31 -5.82 7.21 5.19
CA SER A 31 -6.68 7.64 4.10
C SER A 31 -6.33 6.91 2.81
N ASP A 32 -7.33 6.54 2.03
CA ASP A 32 -7.11 5.89 0.74
C ASP A 32 -6.40 6.82 -0.24
N ILE A 33 -5.37 6.28 -0.90
CA ILE A 33 -4.70 6.96 -1.99
C ILE A 33 -5.54 6.73 -3.25
N PRO A 34 -6.05 7.79 -3.90
CA PRO A 34 -6.84 7.64 -5.11
C PRO A 34 -6.01 6.97 -6.20
N GLU A 35 -6.66 6.13 -7.01
CA GLU A 35 -6.06 5.40 -8.15
C GLU A 35 -4.98 4.37 -7.78
N ALA A 36 -4.65 4.24 -6.50
CA ALA A 36 -3.68 3.28 -6.00
C ALA A 36 -4.33 1.91 -5.78
N THR A 37 -4.74 1.27 -6.88
CA THR A 37 -5.31 -0.08 -6.88
C THR A 37 -4.39 -1.15 -7.47
N ASN A 38 -3.22 -0.71 -7.95
CA ASN A 38 -2.21 -1.58 -8.50
C ASN A 38 -1.42 -2.31 -7.42
N LYS A 39 -0.84 -3.46 -7.78
CA LYS A 39 0.09 -4.22 -6.93
C LYS A 39 1.31 -3.39 -6.53
N THR A 40 1.73 -2.47 -7.39
CA THR A 40 2.82 -1.52 -7.12
C THR A 40 2.28 -0.12 -6.96
N LEU A 41 2.78 0.60 -5.95
CA LEU A 41 2.52 2.02 -5.75
C LEU A 41 3.81 2.80 -5.92
N LEU A 42 3.80 3.75 -6.85
CA LEU A 42 4.83 4.76 -6.94
C LEU A 42 4.51 5.89 -5.96
N LEU A 43 5.40 6.11 -4.98
CA LEU A 43 5.25 7.20 -4.03
C LEU A 43 5.72 8.50 -4.67
N ALA A 44 4.85 9.52 -4.62
CA ALA A 44 5.18 10.87 -5.03
C ALA A 44 5.82 11.64 -3.87
N ALA A 45 6.26 12.88 -4.15
CA ALA A 45 6.88 13.73 -3.16
C ALA A 45 5.92 14.09 -2.01
N GLU A 46 4.61 14.08 -2.27
CA GLU A 46 3.55 14.39 -1.31
C GLU A 46 3.41 13.34 -0.20
N GLN A 47 3.85 12.11 -0.44
CA GLN A 47 3.87 11.04 0.54
C GLN A 47 5.18 10.98 1.34
N GLN A 48 6.17 11.84 1.06
CA GLN A 48 7.42 11.87 1.83
C GLN A 48 7.15 12.18 3.30
N GLY A 49 7.83 11.44 4.19
CA GLY A 49 7.62 11.50 5.63
C GLY A 49 6.33 10.83 6.12
N LYS A 50 5.49 10.30 5.23
CA LYS A 50 4.24 9.61 5.57
C LYS A 50 4.41 8.10 5.63
N PHE A 51 3.41 7.43 6.18
CA PHE A 51 3.35 5.98 6.33
C PHE A 51 2.33 5.39 5.37
N ILE A 52 2.70 4.30 4.73
CA ILE A 52 1.87 3.69 3.69
C ILE A 52 1.52 2.26 4.08
N LYS A 53 0.28 1.86 3.86
CA LYS A 53 -0.22 0.48 4.01
C LYS A 53 -0.86 0.01 2.71
N ALA A 54 -0.72 -1.27 2.42
CA ALA A 54 -1.44 -1.95 1.35
C ALA A 54 -2.56 -2.79 1.96
N GLU A 55 -3.79 -2.54 1.55
CA GLU A 55 -4.92 -3.43 1.81
C GLU A 55 -5.09 -4.34 0.60
N ALA A 56 -4.91 -5.65 0.78
CA ALA A 56 -5.18 -6.64 -0.24
C ALA A 56 -6.51 -7.31 0.08
N THR A 57 -7.50 -7.14 -0.80
CA THR A 57 -8.79 -7.83 -0.73
C THR A 57 -8.82 -8.91 -1.80
N GLY A 58 -8.66 -10.16 -1.38
CA GLY A 58 -8.75 -11.28 -2.28
C GLY A 58 -10.20 -11.51 -2.73
N THR A 59 -10.36 -11.97 -3.96
CA THR A 59 -11.68 -12.21 -4.59
C THR A 59 -11.73 -13.62 -5.20
N GLY A 60 -12.93 -14.20 -5.25
CA GLY A 60 -13.16 -15.53 -5.85
C GLY A 60 -12.68 -16.67 -4.96
N LYS A 61 -11.52 -17.27 -5.27
CA LYS A 61 -10.98 -18.42 -4.48
C LYS A 61 -10.24 -18.01 -3.23
N PHE A 62 -9.82 -16.75 -3.15
CA PHE A 62 -9.05 -16.21 -2.03
C PHE A 62 -9.89 -15.13 -1.37
N GLU A 63 -11.03 -15.46 -0.76
CA GLU A 63 -11.88 -14.45 -0.13
C GLU A 63 -11.28 -13.95 1.18
N GLY A 64 -11.20 -12.63 1.34
CA GLY A 64 -10.79 -11.99 2.58
C GLY A 64 -9.97 -10.72 2.37
N THR A 65 -9.96 -9.86 3.38
CA THR A 65 -9.17 -8.63 3.39
C THR A 65 -8.01 -8.77 4.37
N LYS A 66 -6.81 -8.47 3.89
CA LYS A 66 -5.58 -8.43 4.66
C LYS A 66 -4.94 -7.06 4.51
N LEU A 67 -4.72 -6.39 5.64
CA LEU A 67 -3.96 -5.15 5.69
C LEU A 67 -2.49 -5.47 5.95
N SER A 68 -1.58 -4.87 5.18
CA SER A 68 -0.15 -4.98 5.41
C SER A 68 0.27 -4.24 6.68
N ALA A 69 1.48 -4.55 7.17
CA ALA A 69 2.15 -3.67 8.11
C ALA A 69 2.37 -2.28 7.48
N ALA A 70 2.42 -1.24 8.32
CA ALA A 70 2.85 0.07 7.88
C ALA A 70 4.29 -0.03 7.38
N THR A 71 4.55 0.56 6.22
CA THR A 71 5.91 0.83 5.78
C THR A 71 6.59 1.81 6.74
N THR A 72 7.91 1.87 6.71
CA THR A 72 8.64 2.97 7.34
C THR A 72 8.24 4.30 6.69
N ALA A 73 8.45 5.42 7.38
CA ALA A 73 8.21 6.74 6.81
C ALA A 73 8.91 6.85 5.45
N VAL A 74 8.17 7.25 4.42
CA VAL A 74 8.69 7.38 3.05
C VAL A 74 9.89 8.32 3.09
N ALA A 75 11.06 7.81 2.75
CA ALA A 75 12.27 8.60 2.78
C ALA A 75 12.16 9.76 1.77
N PRO A 76 12.64 10.96 2.12
CA PRO A 76 12.75 12.03 1.15
C PRO A 76 13.65 11.58 0.01
N GLN A 77 13.20 11.83 -1.21
CA GLN A 77 13.98 11.54 -2.39
C GLN A 77 15.06 12.61 -2.49
N ALA A 78 16.31 12.24 -2.17
CA ALA A 78 17.47 13.09 -2.36
C ALA A 78 17.73 13.38 -3.85
#